data_AF-A0A125W3X7-F1
#
_entry.id   AF-A0A125W3X7-F1
#
_cell.length_a   1.000
_cell.length_b   1.000
_cell.length_c   1.000
_cell.angle_alpha   90.00
_cell.angle_beta   90.00
_cell.angle_gamma   90.00
#
_symmetry.space_group_name_H-M   'P 1'
#
loop_
_entity.id
_entity.type
_entity.pdbx_description
1 polymer ?
#
loop_
_entity_poly.entity_id
_entity_poly.type
_entity_poly.pdbx_seq_one_letter_code
_entity_poly.pdbx_strand_id
1 'polypeptide(L)' 'MLLVIAFAFILLKIAGFVQLTWNEVILCELILLMCSILELILIYKKINNRFK' A
#
# COMPACT_ATOMS: atom_id res chain seq x y z
N MET A 1 -3.18 0.51 -7.37
CA MET A 1 -4.47 0.50 -6.63
C MET A 1 -4.25 0.54 -5.12
N LEU A 2 -3.29 -0.25 -4.59
CA LEU A 2 -2.96 -0.31 -3.15
C LEU A 2 -2.65 1.05 -2.50
N LEU A 3 -1.92 1.94 -3.19
CA LEU A 3 -1.63 3.30 -2.71
C LEU A 3 -2.89 4.13 -2.42
N VAL A 4 -3.95 3.97 -3.20
CA VAL A 4 -5.22 4.67 -2.99
C VAL A 4 -5.95 4.11 -1.77
N ILE A 5 -5.86 2.79 -1.57
CA ILE A 5 -6.45 2.10 -0.41
C ILE A 5 -5.74 2.52 0.88
N ALA A 6 -4.41 2.59 0.87
CA ALA A 6 -3.59 3.11 1.97
C ALA A 6 -4.01 4.54 2.36
N PHE A 7 -4.10 5.42 1.37
CA PHE A 7 -4.52 6.80 1.62
C PHE A 7 -5.94 6.91 2.20
N ALA A 8 -6.89 6.12 1.67
CA ALA A 8 -8.25 6.06 2.20
C ALA A 8 -8.30 5.52 3.64
N PHE A 9 -7.45 4.55 3.97
CA PHE A 9 -7.35 3.99 5.32
C PHE A 9 -6.84 5.02 6.34
N ILE A 10 -5.81 5.80 5.98
CA ILE A 10 -5.32 6.92 6.82
C ILE A 10 -6.42 7.97 7.04
N LEU A 11 -7.18 8.31 5.99
CA LEU A 11 -8.30 9.25 6.11
C LEU A 11 -9.39 8.74 7.07
N LEU A 12 -9.77 7.46 6.98
CA LEU A 12 -10.72 6.83 7.88
C LEU A 12 -10.22 6.84 9.33
N LYS A 13 -8.90 6.69 9.54
CA LYS A 13 -8.28 6.77 10.85
C LYS A 13 -8.33 8.19 11.42
N ILE A 14 -7.99 9.20 10.63
CA ILE A 14 -8.02 10.61 11.04
C ILE A 14 -9.46 11.06 11.34
N ALA A 15 -10.44 10.59 10.54
CA ALA A 15 -11.85 10.85 10.76
C ALA A 15 -12.45 10.12 11.99
N GLY A 16 -11.67 9.27 12.67
CA GLY A 16 -12.08 8.61 13.90
C GLY A 16 -13.00 7.38 13.71
N PHE A 17 -13.24 6.93 12.47
CA PHE A 17 -14.03 5.73 12.20
C PHE A 17 -13.34 4.44 12.66
N VAL A 18 -12.00 4.46 12.76
CA VAL A 18 -11.19 3.29 13.10
C VAL A 18 -10.44 3.54 14.41
N GLN A 19 -10.73 2.75 15.44
CA GLN A 19 -10.08 2.81 16.76
C GLN A 19 -8.77 1.99 16.85
N LEU A 20 -7.95 2.00 15.80
CA LEU A 20 -6.60 1.40 15.87
C LEU A 20 -5.60 2.33 16.56
N THR A 21 -4.55 1.81 17.18
CA THR A 21 -3.45 2.65 17.64
C THR A 21 -2.60 3.14 16.46
N TRP A 22 -1.89 4.27 16.60
CA TRP A 22 -1.00 4.76 15.54
C TRP A 22 0.11 3.75 15.17
N ASN A 23 0.54 2.93 16.13
CA ASN A 23 1.51 1.85 15.88
C ASN A 23 0.95 0.78 14.94
N GLU A 24 -0.30 0.36 15.12
CA GLU A 24 -0.97 -0.62 14.24
C GLU A 24 -1.20 -0.04 12.84
N VAL A 25 -1.53 1.25 12.74
CA VAL A 25 -1.69 1.95 11.46
C VAL A 25 -0.37 2.00 10.69
N ILE A 26 0.72 2.38 11.35
CA ILE A 26 2.07 2.41 10.74
C ILE A 26 2.48 1.01 10.28
N LEU A 27 2.20 -0.03 11.07
CA LEU A 27 2.49 -1.41 10.69
C LEU A 27 1.70 -1.82 9.44
N CYS A 28 0.42 -1.47 9.37
CA CYS A 28 -0.44 -1.78 8.23
C CYS A 28 0.03 -1.05 6.95
N GLU A 29 0.37 0.23 7.07
CA GLU A 29 0.94 1.04 5.98
C GLU A 29 2.27 0.47 5.47
N LEU A 30 3.14 -0.01 6.37
CA LEU A 30 4.39 -0.66 5.99
C LEU A 30 4.14 -1.95 5.18
N ILE A 31 3.14 -2.75 5.58
CA ILE A 31 2.76 -3.96 4.83
C ILE A 31 2.23 -3.58 3.43
N LEU A 32 1.35 -2.57 3.34
CA LEU A 32 0.81 -2.09 2.07
C LEU A 32 1.90 -1.53 1.15
N LEU A 33 2.91 -0.86 1.72
CA LEU A 33 4.07 -0.38 0.98
C LEU A 33 4.88 -1.55 0.39
N MET A 34 5.16 -2.58 1.17
CA MET A 34 5.87 -3.77 0.70
C MET A 34 5.12 -4.49 -0.42
N CYS A 35 3.79 -4.62 -0.32
CA CYS A 35 2.95 -5.17 -1.39
C CYS A 35 3.02 -4.30 -2.66
N SER A 36 3.01 -2.98 -2.51
CA SER A 36 3.12 -2.05 -3.66
C SER A 36 4.47 -2.17 -4.37
N ILE A 37 5.56 -2.37 -3.62
CA ILE A 37 6.90 -2.62 -4.19
C ILE A 37 6.91 -3.92 -4.99
N LEU A 38 6.30 -5.00 -4.46
CA LEU A 38 6.21 -6.28 -5.17
C LEU A 38 5.40 -6.14 -6.47
N GLU A 39 4.26 -5.46 -6.45
CA GLU A 39 3.49 -5.16 -7.66
C GLU A 39 4.35 -4.42 -8.70
N LEU A 40 5.11 -3.41 -8.26
CA LEU A 40 5.99 -2.64 -9.14
C LEU A 40 7.08 -3.53 -9.78
N ILE A 41 7.70 -4.42 -9.00
CA ILE A 41 8.70 -5.37 -9.50
C ILE A 41 8.07 -6.31 -10.54
N LEU A 42 6.86 -6.81 -10.30
CA LEU A 42 6.16 -7.69 -11.24
C LEU A 42 5.80 -6.95 -12.53
N ILE A 43 5.33 -5.71 -12.43
CA ILE A 43 5.05 -4.85 -13.60
C ILE A 43 6.33 -4.60 -14.39
N TYR A 44 7.42 -4.22 -13.71
CA TYR A 44 8.72 -3.99 -14.34
C TYR A 44 9.21 -5.25 -15.07
N LYS A 45 9.13 -6.41 -14.42
CA LYS A 45 9.49 -7.70 -15.04
C LYS A 45 8.64 -8.00 -16.28
N LYS A 46 7.33 -7.73 -16.22
CA LYS A 46 6.40 -7.94 -17.34
C LYS A 46 6.70 -6.99 -18.50
N ILE A 47 7.03 -5.73 -18.23
CA ILE A 47 7.45 -4.74 -19.23
C ILE A 47 8.77 -5.21 -19.87
N ASN A 48 9.78 -5.53 -19.08
CA ASN A 48 11.08 -5.97 -19.57
C ASN A 48 10.98 -7.22 -20.45
N ASN A 49 10.11 -8.16 -20.11
CA ASN A 49 9.82 -9.35 -20.93
C ASN A 49 9.07 -9.06 -22.24
N ARG A 50 8.47 -7.89 -22.42
CA ARG A 50 7.81 -7.48 -23.67
C ARG A 50 8.78 -6.80 -24.64
N PHE A 51 9.91 -6.30 -24.15
CA PHE A 51 10.93 -5.60 -24.94
C PHE A 51 12.21 -6.43 -25.15
N LYS A 52 12.30 -7.62 -24.55
CA LYS A 52 13.26 -8.68 -24.87
C LYS A 52 12.62 -9.71 -25.78
#